data_AF-A0A0L7LNQ3-F1
#
_entry.id   AF-A0A0L7LNQ3-F1
#
_cell.length_a   1.000
_cell.length_b   1.000
_cell.length_c   1.000
_cell.angle_alpha   90.00
_cell.angle_beta   90.00
_cell.angle_gamma   90.00
#
_symmetry.space_group_name_H-M   'P 1'
#
loop_
_entity.id
_entity.type
_entity.pdbx_description
1 polymer ?
#
loop_
_entity_poly.entity_id
_entity_poly.type
_entity_poly.pdbx_seq_one_letter_code
_entity_poly.pdbx_strand_id
1 'polypeptide(L)' 'MDYWTLFSLPVIEKYTENVRFCIICNYLGKIIPALQSRCTRFRFAPLAQKQIIPRLQEIANAEG' A
#
# COMPACT_ATOMS: atom_id res chain seq x y z
N MET A 1 13.22 3.85 -16.03
CA MET A 1 13.43 4.17 -14.61
C MET A 1 12.64 5.44 -14.36
N ASP A 2 11.43 5.30 -13.84
CA ASP A 2 10.39 6.32 -13.94
C ASP A 2 10.76 7.58 -13.13
N TYR A 3 10.98 8.71 -13.82
CA TYR A 3 11.37 9.99 -13.21
C TYR A 3 10.38 10.49 -12.15
N TRP A 4 9.13 10.05 -12.24
CA TRP A 4 8.05 10.36 -11.28
C TRP A 4 8.38 9.92 -9.84
N THR A 5 9.05 8.79 -9.66
CA THR A 5 9.34 8.27 -8.30
C THR A 5 10.47 9.06 -7.62
N LEU A 6 11.35 9.69 -8.41
CA LEU A 6 12.44 10.53 -7.90
C LEU A 6 11.95 11.88 -7.38
N PHE A 7 10.87 12.42 -7.95
CA PHE A 7 10.29 13.71 -7.51
C PHE A 7 9.56 13.62 -6.17
N SER A 8 9.05 12.44 -5.81
CA SER A 8 8.28 12.25 -4.57
C SER A 8 9.14 12.22 -3.31
N LEU A 9 10.39 11.77 -3.39
CA LEU A 9 11.25 11.62 -2.20
C LEU A 9 11.57 12.95 -1.49
N PRO A 10 11.98 14.04 -2.19
CA PRO A 10 12.24 15.33 -1.55
C PRO A 10 11.01 15.93 -0.85
N VAL A 11 9.82 15.72 -1.41
CA VAL A 11 8.55 16.18 -0.81
C VAL A 11 8.27 15.42 0.48
N ILE A 12 8.38 14.09 0.44
CA ILE A 12 8.16 13.24 1.61
C ILE A 12 9.15 13.59 2.72
N GLU A 13 10.42 13.78 2.39
CA GLU A 13 11.46 14.16 3.36
C GLU A 13 11.21 15.53 3.98
N LYS A 14 10.78 16.53 3.19
CA LYS A 14 10.51 17.89 3.69
C LYS A 14 9.35 17.97 4.68
N TYR A 15 8.33 17.13 4.51
CA TYR A 15 7.08 17.24 5.29
C TYR A 15 6.88 16.10 6.30
N THR A 16 7.83 15.18 6.44
CA THR A 16 7.73 14.00 7.32
C THR A 16 7.49 14.34 8.81
N GLU A 17 7.91 15.53 9.25
CA GLU A 17 7.74 15.98 10.65
C GLU A 17 6.28 16.24 11.01
N ASN A 18 5.48 16.72 10.05
CA ASN A 18 4.11 17.16 10.28
C ASN A 18 3.07 16.27 9.58
N VAL A 19 3.48 15.47 8.59
CA VAL A 19 2.61 14.66 7.75
C VAL A 19 3.09 13.21 7.72
N ARG A 20 2.15 12.28 7.91
CA ARG A 20 2.39 10.85 7.70
C ARG A 20 1.99 10.47 6.27
N PHE A 21 2.90 9.85 5.54
CA PHE A 21 2.67 9.39 4.17
C PHE A 21 2.36 7.89 4.15
N CYS A 22 1.42 7.49 3.30
CA CYS A 22 1.14 6.09 2.98
C CYS A 22 1.22 5.89 1.47
N ILE A 23 2.01 4.90 1.03
CA ILE A 23 2.22 4.59 -0.39
C ILE A 23 1.67 3.18 -0.64
N ILE A 24 0.71 3.07 -1.56
CA ILE A 24 0.13 1.79 -1.97
C ILE A 24 0.69 1.43 -3.33
N CYS A 25 1.25 0.22 -3.46
CA CYS A 25 1.79 -0.26 -4.73
C CYS A 25 1.64 -1.78 -4.88
N ASN A 26 1.43 -2.24 -6.11
CA ASN A 26 1.30 -3.66 -6.42
C ASN A 26 2.67 -4.33 -6.64
N TYR A 27 3.69 -3.56 -7.02
CA TYR A 27 5.02 -4.05 -7.34
C TYR A 27 6.07 -3.26 -6.57
N LEU A 28 6.53 -3.83 -5.45
CA LEU A 28 7.56 -3.20 -4.64
C LEU A 28 8.86 -2.94 -5.42
N GLY A 29 9.23 -3.82 -6.36
CA GLY A 29 10.42 -3.65 -7.19
C GLY A 29 10.40 -2.43 -8.11
N LYS A 30 9.24 -1.78 -8.31
CA LYS A 30 9.13 -0.52 -9.04
C LYS A 30 9.30 0.72 -8.16
N ILE A 31 9.33 0.55 -6.84
CA ILE A 31 9.55 1.63 -5.87
C ILE A 31 11.04 1.82 -5.65
N ILE A 32 11.51 3.07 -5.61
CA ILE A 32 12.93 3.38 -5.38
C ILE A 32 13.41 2.82 -4.02
N PRO A 33 14.62 2.23 -3.95
CA PRO A 33 15.15 1.65 -2.72
C PRO A 33 15.19 2.64 -1.53
N ALA A 34 15.40 3.92 -1.81
CA ALA A 34 15.41 4.98 -0.80
C ALA A 34 14.07 5.13 -0.06
N LEU A 35 12.92 5.03 -0.76
CA LEU A 35 11.60 5.02 -0.11
C LEU A 35 11.36 3.71 0.64
N GLN A 36 11.79 2.57 0.06
CA GLN A 36 11.62 1.27 0.71
C GLN A 36 12.37 1.17 2.03
N SER A 37 13.54 1.82 2.15
CA SER A 37 14.33 1.86 3.38
C SER A 37 13.69 2.70 4.49
N ARG A 38 12.94 3.74 4.11
CA ARG A 38 12.35 4.73 5.04
C ARG A 38 10.91 4.40 5.47
N CYS A 39 10.25 3.47 4.80
CA CYS A 39 8.84 3.13 5.07
C CYS A 39 8.69 1.75 5.71
N THR A 40 7.82 1.64 6.72
CA THR A 40 7.39 0.34 7.25
C THR A 40 6.60 -0.42 6.18
N ARG A 41 7.04 -1.66 5.91
CA ARG A 41 6.45 -2.48 4.84
C ARG A 41 5.26 -3.27 5.35
N PHE A 42 4.11 -3.06 4.72
CA PHE A 42 2.92 -3.90 4.90
C PHE A 42 2.63 -4.65 3.59
N ARG A 43 2.62 -5.98 3.66
CA ARG A 43 2.30 -6.83 2.52
C ARG A 43 0.87 -7.35 2.66
N PHE A 44 0.00 -6.90 1.78
CA PHE A 44 -1.32 -7.48 1.59
C PHE A 44 -1.17 -8.79 0.83
N ALA A 45 -1.17 -9.91 1.55
CA ALA A 45 -1.21 -11.22 0.95
C ALA A 45 -2.61 -11.48 0.34
N PRO A 46 -2.71 -12.33 -0.69
CA PRO A 46 -4.01 -12.80 -1.17
C PRO A 46 -4.84 -13.37 -0.03
N LEU A 47 -6.15 -13.07 -0.04
CA LEU A 47 -7.08 -13.57 0.96
C LEU A 47 -7.18 -15.10 0.87
N ALA A 48 -7.18 -15.76 2.03
CA ALA A 48 -7.43 -17.18 2.08
C ALA A 48 -8.90 -17.46 1.73
N GLN A 49 -9.18 -18.51 0.94
CA GLN A 49 -10.56 -18.87 0.56
C GLN A 49 -11.50 -19.00 1.77
N LYS A 50 -10.97 -19.52 2.89
CA LYS A 50 -11.71 -19.64 4.16
C LYS A 50 -12.21 -18.31 4.72
N GLN A 51 -11.56 -17.20 4.39
CA GLN A 51 -11.95 -15.85 4.80
C GLN A 51 -12.89 -15.18 3.78
N ILE A 52 -12.84 -15.61 2.53
CA ILE A 52 -13.66 -15.04 1.44
C ILE A 52 -15.12 -15.51 1.58
N ILE A 53 -15.34 -16.81 1.80
CA ILE A 53 -16.68 -17.41 1.89
C ILE A 53 -17.59 -16.72 2.93
N PRO A 54 -17.19 -16.55 4.20
CA PRO A 54 -18.07 -15.91 5.19
C PRO A 54 -18.37 -14.46 4.83
N ARG A 55 -17.40 -13.73 4.26
CA ARG A 55 -17.61 -12.34 3.83
C ARG A 55 -18.60 -12.24 2.67
N LEU A 56 -18.57 -13.18 1.73
CA LEU A 56 -19.55 -13.26 0.64
C LEU A 56 -20.95 -13.57 1.16
N GLN A 57 -21.07 -14.48 2.13
CA GLN A 57 -22.36 -14.80 2.76
C GLN A 57 -22.95 -13.61 3.51
N GLU A 58 -22.14 -12.86 4.27
CA GLU A 58 -22.56 -11.62 4.91
C GLU A 58 -23.14 -10.62 3.91
N ILE A 59 -22.46 -10.42 2.77
CA ILE A 59 -22.92 -9.50 1.72
C ILE A 59 -24.23 -10.01 1.10
N ALA A 60 -24.30 -11.29 0.76
CA ALA A 60 -25.51 -11.88 0.17
C ALA A 60 -26.74 -11.77 1.10
N ASN A 61 -26.54 -11.87 2.41
CA ASN A 61 -27.62 -11.73 3.40
C ASN A 61 -28.02 -10.27 3.64
N ALA A 62 -27.12 -9.31 3.41
CA ALA A 62 -27.41 -7.89 3.61
C ALA A 62 -28.17 -7.24 2.43
N GLU A 63 -28.06 -7.84 1.24
CA GLU A 63 -28.71 -7.39 0.01
C GLU A 63 -30.07 -8.07 -0.25
N GLY A 64 -30.46 -9.07 0.57
CA GLY A 64 -31.73 -9.80 0.49
C GLY A 64 -32.74 -9.35 1.52
#